data_AF-A0A1C6KU17-F1
#
_entry.id   AF-A0A1C6KU17-F1
#
_cell.length_a   1.000
_cell.length_b   1.000
_cell.length_c   1.000
_cell.angle_alpha   90.00
_cell.angle_beta   90.00
_cell.angle_gamma   90.00
#
_symmetry.space_group_name_H-M   'P 1'
#
loop_
_entity.id
_entity.type
_entity.pdbx_description
1 polymer ?
#
loop_
_entity_poly.entity_id
_entity_poly.type
_entity_poly.pdbx_seq_one_letter_code
_entity_poly.pdbx_strand_id
1 'polypeptide(L)' 'MSMAIDEMKCSIREEKAFSIAKNLLQLHILTHEQIAKATELPIAKVQELAEGLAVK' A
#
# COMPACT_ATOMS: atom_id res chain seq x y z
N MET A 1 -24.87 -4.12 18.18
CA MET A 1 -23.49 -4.19 18.71
C MET A 1 -22.64 -4.89 17.66
N SER A 2 -21.96 -4.15 16.75
CA SER A 2 -20.99 -4.75 15.81
C SER A 2 -20.08 -3.70 15.15
N MET A 3 -19.48 -2.80 15.93
CA MET A 3 -18.44 -1.88 15.41
C MET A 3 -17.09 -2.60 15.22
N ALA A 4 -16.88 -3.74 15.90
CA ALA A 4 -15.61 -4.45 15.89
C ALA A 4 -15.31 -5.23 14.59
N ILE A 5 -16.32 -5.64 13.81
CA ILE A 5 -16.11 -6.42 12.58
C ILE A 5 -15.68 -5.51 11.42
N ASP A 6 -16.17 -4.27 11.40
CA ASP A 6 -15.80 -3.29 10.37
C ASP A 6 -14.35 -2.79 10.54
N GLU A 7 -13.90 -2.55 11.78
CA GLU A 7 -12.51 -2.17 12.06
C GLU A 7 -11.51 -3.28 11.64
N MET A 8 -11.83 -4.54 11.94
CA MET A 8 -10.96 -5.67 11.57
C MET A 8 -10.88 -5.88 10.05
N LYS A 9 -11.98 -5.64 9.31
CA LYS A 9 -11.99 -5.72 7.84
C LYS A 9 -11.25 -4.56 7.17
N CYS A 10 -11.27 -3.37 7.75
CA CYS A 10 -10.48 -2.23 7.26
C CYS A 10 -8.98 -2.52 7.36
N SER A 11 -8.54 -3.06 8.49
CA SER A 11 -7.12 -3.34 8.74
C SER A 11 -6.54 -4.38 7.77
N ILE A 12 -7.28 -5.46 7.47
CA ILE A 12 -6.84 -6.49 6.51
C ILE A 12 -6.73 -5.95 5.07
N ARG A 13 -7.63 -5.03 4.69
CA ARG A 13 -7.61 -4.43 3.35
C ARG A 13 -6.39 -3.55 3.17
N GLU A 14 -6.08 -2.75 4.18
CA GLU A 14 -4.93 -1.86 4.20
C GLU A 14 -3.62 -2.66 4.13
N GLU A 15 -3.44 -3.70 4.97
CA GLU A 15 -2.26 -4.57 4.93
C GLU A 15 -2.02 -5.19 3.54
N LYS A 16 -3.08 -5.67 2.89
CA LYS A 16 -2.98 -6.22 1.52
C LYS A 16 -2.57 -5.16 0.51
N ALA A 17 -3.13 -3.95 0.58
CA ALA A 17 -2.75 -2.84 -0.29
C ALA A 17 -1.26 -2.49 -0.12
N PHE A 18 -0.77 -2.48 1.13
CA PHE A 18 0.65 -2.28 1.44
C PHE A 18 1.55 -3.37 0.84
N SER A 19 1.18 -4.65 0.96
CA SER A 19 1.94 -5.75 0.36
C SER A 19 1.98 -5.66 -1.17
N ILE A 20 0.85 -5.33 -1.82
CA ILE A 20 0.79 -5.16 -3.27
C ILE A 20 1.66 -3.97 -3.70
N ALA A 21 1.57 -2.83 -3.03
CA ALA A 21 2.38 -1.65 -3.34
C ALA A 21 3.88 -1.95 -3.26
N LYS A 22 4.33 -2.65 -2.21
CA LYS A 22 5.73 -3.08 -2.07
C LYS A 22 6.18 -3.97 -3.23
N ASN A 23 5.39 -4.96 -3.61
CA ASN A 23 5.72 -5.84 -4.73
C ASN A 23 5.82 -5.06 -6.04
N LEU A 24 4.88 -4.13 -6.30
CA LEU A 24 4.91 -3.31 -7.51
C LEU A 24 6.11 -2.35 -7.54
N LEU A 25 6.49 -1.78 -6.40
CA LEU A 25 7.69 -0.95 -6.27
C LEU A 25 8.97 -1.74 -6.56
N GLN A 26 9.08 -2.97 -6.06
CA GLN A 26 10.23 -3.85 -6.30
C GLN A 26 10.39 -4.26 -7.77
N LEU A 27 9.29 -4.31 -8.53
CA LEU A 27 9.36 -4.62 -9.96
C LEU A 27 9.91 -3.44 -10.77
N HIS A 28 9.85 -2.20 -10.26
CA HIS A 28 10.28 -0.97 -10.94
C HIS A 28 9.64 -0.74 -12.33
N ILE A 29 8.44 -1.30 -12.57
CA ILE A 29 7.71 -1.20 -13.86
C ILE A 29 6.71 -0.04 -13.86
N LEU A 30 6.17 0.31 -12.69
CA LEU A 30 5.10 1.29 -12.55
C LEU A 30 5.59 2.54 -11.82
N THR A 31 5.01 3.69 -12.16
CA THR A 31 5.26 4.94 -11.42
C THR A 31 4.54 4.93 -10.07
N HIS A 32 4.99 5.75 -9.12
CA HIS A 32 4.35 5.86 -7.81
C HIS A 32 2.85 6.25 -7.92
N GLU A 33 2.48 7.07 -8.89
CA GLU A 33 1.08 7.44 -9.17
C GLU A 33 0.24 6.25 -9.62
N GLN A 34 0.79 5.40 -10.51
CA GLN A 34 0.10 4.21 -10.98
C GLN A 34 -0.10 3.20 -9.85
N ILE A 35 0.89 3.04 -8.98
CA ILE A 35 0.82 2.16 -7.81
C ILE A 35 -0.23 2.70 -6.82
N ALA A 36 -0.21 3.99 -6.50
CA ALA A 36 -1.19 4.63 -5.62
C ALA A 36 -2.63 4.42 -6.12
N LYS A 37 -2.84 4.58 -7.43
CA LYS A 37 -4.15 4.33 -8.06
C LYS A 37 -4.55 2.86 -8.02
N ALA A 38 -3.61 1.93 -8.22
CA ALA A 38 -3.89 0.49 -8.24
C ALA A 38 -4.17 -0.09 -6.85
N THR A 39 -3.56 0.47 -5.79
CA THR A 39 -3.71 -0.02 -4.42
C THR A 39 -4.65 0.84 -3.57
N GLU A 40 -5.23 1.89 -4.13
CA GLU A 40 -6.02 2.90 -3.42
C GLU A 40 -5.28 3.52 -2.22
N LEU A 41 -3.94 3.53 -2.27
CA LEU A 41 -3.11 4.12 -1.23
C LEU A 41 -2.83 5.59 -1.56
N PRO A 42 -2.69 6.45 -0.55
CA PRO A 42 -2.17 7.80 -0.77
C PRO A 42 -0.78 7.75 -1.42
N ILE A 43 -0.53 8.64 -2.38
CA ILE A 43 0.77 8.71 -3.06
C ILE A 43 1.94 8.92 -2.08
N ALA A 44 1.73 9.69 -1.01
CA ALA A 44 2.71 9.89 0.05
C ALA A 44 3.12 8.57 0.73
N LYS A 45 2.16 7.66 0.94
CA LYS A 45 2.46 6.32 1.50
C LYS A 45 3.25 5.45 0.54
N VAL A 46 2.97 5.53 -0.76
CA VAL A 46 3.75 4.80 -1.77
C VAL A 46 5.19 5.33 -1.82
N GLN A 47 5.38 6.64 -1.70
CA GLN A 47 6.72 7.26 -1.64
C GLN A 47 7.50 6.84 -0.38
N GLU A 48 6.89 6.89 0.81
CA GLU A 48 7.50 6.39 2.05
C GLU A 48 7.96 4.93 1.92
N LEU A 49 7.14 4.07 1.29
CA LEU A 49 7.48 2.67 1.04
C LEU A 49 8.65 2.51 0.07
N ALA A 50 8.69 3.32 -0.98
CA ALA A 50 9.77 3.32 -1.96
C ALA A 50 11.10 3.74 -1.35
N GLU A 51 11.09 4.80 -0.53
CA GLU A 51 12.26 5.28 0.21
C GLU A 51 12.78 4.21 1.16
N GLY A 52 11.90 3.56 1.94
CA GLY A 52 12.29 2.47 2.83
C GLY A 52 12.85 1.22 2.12
N LEU A 53 12.48 1.00 0.85
CA LEU A 53 13.01 -0.08 0.01
C LEU A 53 14.39 0.24 -0.59
N ALA A 54 14.67 1.51 -0.88
CA ALA A 54 15.94 1.94 -1.48
C ALA A 54 17.14 1.94 -0.50
N VAL A 55 16.87 1.89 0.81
CA VAL A 55 17.89 1.94 1.87
C VAL A 55 18.43 0.55 2.26
N LYS A 56 18.07 -0.50 1.51
CA LYS A 56 18.44 -1.89 1.80
C LYS A 56 19.31 -2.49 0.71
#